data_AF-A0A851DAL3-F1
#
_entry.id   AF-A0A851DAL3-F1
#
_cell.length_a   1.000
_cell.length_b   1.000
_cell.length_c   1.000
_cell.angle_alpha   90.00
_cell.angle_beta   90.00
_cell.angle_gamma   90.00
#
_symmetry.space_group_name_H-M   'P 1'
#
loop_
_entity.id
_entity.type
_entity.pdbx_description
1 polymer ?
#
loop_
_entity_poly.entity_id
_entity_poly.type
_entity_poly.pdbx_seq_one_letter_code
_entity_poly.pdbx_strand_id
1 'polypeptide(L)'
;EHHLQRAISAQQVYGEKRDNMVIPVPEAESNIAYYESIYPGEFKMPKQLIHIQRINFFQHAKEYILLTEDTYVVLDKEKRMDISPLQFEEMIDRLEKGSGQQPVSLQEAKLLLKEDDELIREVYEYWIKKRKNCRGPSLIPSVKQEKRDGSSTNDPYVAFRRRTEKMQTRK
;
A
#
# COMPACT_ATOMS: atom_id res chain seq x y z
N GLU A 1 -0.94 8.84 26.22
CA GLU A 1 -1.21 9.09 27.66
C GLU A 1 -1.85 10.43 28.00
N HIS A 2 -1.90 11.40 27.08
CA HIS A 2 -2.47 12.73 27.36
C HIS A 2 -3.95 12.72 27.81
N HIS A 3 -4.79 11.85 27.24
CA HIS A 3 -6.20 11.73 27.65
C HIS A 3 -6.38 11.15 29.07
N LEU A 4 -5.55 10.17 29.45
CA LEU A 4 -5.56 9.60 30.80
C LEU A 4 -5.04 10.62 31.82
N GLN A 5 -3.95 11.33 31.50
CA GLN A 5 -3.41 12.40 32.35
C GLN A 5 -4.42 13.54 32.54
N ARG A 6 -5.16 13.92 31.49
CA ARG A 6 -6.26 14.90 31.59
C ARG A 6 -7.41 14.42 32.48
N ALA A 7 -7.78 13.14 32.39
CA ALA A 7 -8.80 12.57 33.28
C ALA A 7 -8.34 12.54 34.75
N ILE A 8 -7.07 12.19 35.01
CA ILE A 8 -6.51 12.18 36.37
C ILE A 8 -6.39 13.60 36.94
N SER A 9 -5.91 14.58 36.16
CA SER A 9 -5.72 15.95 36.64
C SER A 9 -7.05 16.67 36.88
N ALA A 10 -8.06 16.43 36.05
CA ALA A 10 -9.40 16.99 36.26
C ALA A 10 -10.11 16.39 37.50
N GLN A 11 -9.88 15.12 37.86
CA GLN A 11 -10.37 14.51 39.11
C GLN A 11 -9.78 15.16 40.37
N GLN A 12 -8.51 15.58 40.34
CA GLN A 12 -7.82 16.15 41.50
C GLN A 12 -8.16 17.62 41.75
N VAL A 13 -8.48 18.39 40.70
CA VAL A 13 -8.71 19.85 40.79
C VAL A 13 -10.19 20.20 40.99
N TYR A 14 -11.12 19.42 40.42
CA TYR A 14 -12.56 19.68 40.50
C TYR A 14 -13.27 18.50 41.16
N GLY A 15 -13.43 18.55 42.48
CA GLY A 15 -14.11 17.51 43.27
C GLY A 15 -15.59 17.26 42.91
N GLU A 16 -16.18 17.96 41.93
CA GLU A 16 -17.57 17.80 41.54
C GLU A 16 -17.77 17.95 40.03
N LYS A 17 -18.00 16.79 39.37
CA LYS A 17 -18.93 16.48 38.26
C LYS A 17 -18.39 15.27 37.48
N ARG A 18 -18.71 14.07 37.99
CA ARG A 18 -18.31 12.78 37.40
C ARG A 18 -18.82 12.58 35.96
N ASP A 19 -19.89 13.27 35.56
CA ASP A 19 -20.55 13.08 34.27
C ASP A 19 -19.78 13.65 33.06
N ASN A 20 -18.83 14.57 33.26
CA ASN A 20 -18.16 15.26 32.16
C ASN A 20 -16.76 14.71 31.82
N MET A 21 -16.36 13.59 32.43
CA MET A 21 -15.00 13.07 32.36
C MET A 21 -14.98 11.60 31.96
N VAL A 22 -15.26 11.35 30.69
CA VAL A 22 -15.28 10.02 30.10
C VAL A 22 -14.11 9.88 29.12
N ILE A 23 -13.44 8.74 29.14
CA ILE A 23 -12.45 8.40 28.11
C ILE A 23 -13.23 8.16 26.80
N PRO A 24 -12.97 8.92 25.73
CA PRO A 24 -13.69 8.72 24.48
C PRO A 24 -13.36 7.33 23.94
N VAL A 25 -14.41 6.52 23.76
CA VAL A 25 -14.33 5.26 23.05
C VAL A 25 -14.83 5.53 21.63
N PRO A 26 -14.01 5.28 20.59
CA PRO A 26 -14.48 5.44 19.22
C PRO A 26 -15.62 4.47 18.95
N GLU A 27 -16.62 4.93 18.20
CA GLU A 27 -17.70 4.07 17.73
C GLU A 27 -17.15 3.03 16.75
N ALA A 28 -17.61 1.78 16.87
CA ALA A 28 -17.26 0.72 15.95
C ALA A 28 -18.31 0.66 14.83
N GLU A 29 -17.92 1.06 13.63
CA GLU A 29 -18.73 0.86 12.43
C GLU A 29 -18.47 -0.54 11.85
N SER A 30 -19.52 -1.23 11.41
CA SER A 30 -19.38 -2.51 10.71
C SER A 30 -20.31 -2.55 9.50
N ASN A 31 -19.78 -3.02 8.36
CA ASN A 31 -20.55 -3.28 7.16
C ASN A 31 -20.48 -4.77 6.83
N ILE A 32 -21.40 -5.52 7.41
CA ILE A 32 -21.42 -7.00 7.32
C ILE A 32 -21.62 -7.45 5.88
N ALA A 33 -22.53 -6.81 5.13
CA ALA A 33 -22.79 -7.16 3.74
C ALA A 33 -21.56 -6.97 2.83
N TYR A 34 -20.80 -5.89 3.04
CA TYR A 34 -19.53 -5.68 2.33
C TYR A 34 -18.46 -6.67 2.76
N TYR A 35 -18.38 -7.01 4.05
CA TYR A 35 -17.43 -8.00 4.55
C TYR A 35 -17.68 -9.38 3.91
N GLU A 36 -18.92 -9.83 3.89
CA GLU A 36 -19.30 -11.13 3.32
C GLU A 36 -19.07 -11.20 1.81
N SER A 37 -19.14 -10.08 1.09
CA SER A 37 -18.91 -10.06 -0.36
C SER A 37 -17.42 -10.21 -0.75
N ILE A 38 -16.49 -9.89 0.15
CA ILE A 38 -15.04 -9.94 -0.13
C ILE A 38 -14.31 -11.07 0.62
N TYR A 39 -14.90 -11.65 1.67
CA TYR A 39 -14.32 -12.75 2.45
C TYR A 39 -15.24 -14.00 2.47
N PRO A 40 -15.13 -14.89 1.47
CA PRO A 40 -16.04 -16.04 1.30
C PRO A 40 -15.89 -17.17 2.34
N GLY A 41 -14.89 -17.13 3.24
CA GLY A 41 -14.82 -18.03 4.40
C GLY A 41 -14.45 -19.49 4.10
N GLU A 42 -13.61 -19.76 3.09
CA GLU A 42 -13.29 -21.13 2.63
C GLU A 42 -12.29 -21.91 3.51
N PHE A 43 -11.85 -21.36 4.64
CA PHE A 43 -10.82 -21.97 5.47
C PHE A 43 -11.30 -23.25 6.18
N LYS A 44 -10.52 -24.34 6.04
CA LYS A 44 -10.78 -25.62 6.71
C LYS A 44 -9.75 -25.85 7.82
N MET A 45 -10.24 -26.02 9.04
CA MET A 45 -9.37 -26.22 10.21
C MET A 45 -8.60 -27.55 10.13
N PRO A 46 -7.25 -27.51 10.20
CA PRO A 46 -6.44 -28.73 10.22
C PRO A 46 -6.51 -29.44 11.58
N LYS A 47 -6.27 -30.76 11.58
CA LYS A 47 -6.24 -31.58 12.81
C LYS A 47 -5.01 -31.34 13.69
N GLN A 48 -3.97 -30.72 13.14
CA GLN A 48 -2.71 -30.41 13.82
C GLN A 48 -2.49 -28.90 13.83
N LEU A 49 -1.62 -28.43 14.72
CA LEU A 49 -1.24 -27.01 14.79
C LEU A 49 -0.54 -26.58 13.50
N ILE A 50 -0.85 -25.36 13.05
CA ILE A 50 -0.25 -24.78 11.84
C ILE A 50 1.19 -24.36 12.17
N HIS A 51 2.15 -25.03 11.57
CA HIS A 51 3.56 -24.66 11.66
C HIS A 51 3.96 -23.75 10.48
N ILE A 52 4.09 -22.45 10.72
CA ILE A 52 4.49 -21.48 9.68
C ILE A 52 6.02 -21.36 9.66
N GLN A 53 6.67 -21.95 8.65
CA GLN A 53 8.05 -21.60 8.31
C GLN A 53 8.04 -20.29 7.51
N ARG A 54 9.01 -19.40 7.76
CA ARG A 54 9.09 -18.01 7.25
C ARG A 54 8.31 -17.74 5.96
N ILE A 55 7.42 -16.76 6.06
CA ILE A 55 6.49 -16.31 5.02
C ILE A 55 7.26 -15.77 3.80
N ASN A 56 7.40 -16.58 2.76
CA ASN A 56 7.81 -16.14 1.41
C ASN A 56 6.63 -15.58 0.59
N PHE A 57 5.44 -15.40 1.18
CA PHE A 57 4.22 -14.99 0.45
C PHE A 57 4.34 -13.64 -0.27
N PHE A 58 5.23 -12.75 0.18
CA PHE A 58 5.32 -11.40 -0.38
C PHE A 58 6.13 -11.31 -1.69
N GLN A 59 6.81 -12.37 -2.11
CA GLN A 59 7.75 -12.25 -3.24
C GLN A 59 7.06 -12.18 -4.61
N HIS A 60 5.77 -12.48 -4.69
CA HIS A 60 5.01 -12.54 -5.95
C HIS A 60 3.64 -11.85 -5.91
N ALA A 61 3.31 -11.12 -4.83
CA ALA A 61 2.11 -10.30 -4.84
C ALA A 61 2.30 -9.15 -5.85
N LYS A 62 1.33 -9.00 -6.75
CA LYS A 62 1.24 -7.81 -7.62
C LYS A 62 1.05 -6.61 -6.71
N GLU A 63 1.90 -5.60 -6.84
CA GLU A 63 1.81 -4.41 -5.99
C GLU A 63 0.81 -3.41 -6.56
N TYR A 64 0.68 -3.39 -7.90
CA TYR A 64 -0.38 -2.64 -8.55
C TYR A 64 -1.72 -3.36 -8.45
N ILE A 65 -2.74 -2.64 -7.99
CA ILE A 65 -4.14 -3.08 -7.92
C ILE A 65 -4.95 -2.07 -8.73
N LEU A 66 -5.85 -2.57 -9.58
CA LEU A 66 -6.77 -1.71 -10.31
C LEU A 66 -7.65 -0.89 -9.37
N LEU A 67 -7.69 0.42 -9.60
CA LEU A 67 -8.57 1.33 -8.88
C LEU A 67 -9.90 1.48 -9.64
N THR A 68 -10.95 1.95 -8.97
CA THR A 68 -12.25 2.22 -9.58
C THR A 68 -12.18 3.19 -10.78
N GLU A 69 -11.19 4.08 -10.79
CA GLU A 69 -10.91 4.97 -11.94
C GLU A 69 -10.37 4.22 -13.17
N ASP A 70 -9.80 3.04 -12.98
CA ASP A 70 -9.14 2.24 -14.01
C ASP A 70 -10.11 1.28 -14.69
N THR A 71 -11.22 0.94 -14.02
CA THR A 71 -12.17 -0.09 -14.47
C THR A 71 -12.75 0.22 -15.83
N TYR A 72 -13.06 1.49 -16.12
CA TYR A 72 -13.60 1.90 -17.43
C TYR A 72 -12.60 1.70 -18.56
N VAL A 73 -11.32 1.97 -18.29
CA VAL A 73 -10.25 1.81 -19.29
C VAL A 73 -9.99 0.33 -19.54
N VAL A 74 -9.96 -0.48 -18.49
CA VAL A 74 -9.79 -1.93 -18.62
C VAL A 74 -10.97 -2.55 -19.38
N LEU A 75 -12.21 -2.14 -19.08
CA LEU A 75 -13.41 -2.62 -19.79
C LEU A 75 -13.43 -2.22 -21.28
N ASP A 76 -12.95 -1.03 -21.64
CA ASP A 76 -12.80 -0.64 -23.04
C ASP A 76 -11.74 -1.49 -23.75
N LYS A 77 -10.61 -1.73 -23.09
CA LYS A 77 -9.48 -2.50 -23.65
C LYS A 77 -9.77 -3.99 -23.73
N GLU A 78 -10.48 -4.56 -22.76
CA GLU A 78 -10.92 -5.97 -22.76
C GLU A 78 -11.77 -6.25 -24.02
N LYS A 79 -12.68 -5.34 -24.37
CA LYS A 79 -13.52 -5.48 -25.58
C LYS A 79 -12.76 -5.35 -26.90
N ARG A 80 -11.64 -4.62 -26.91
CA ARG A 80 -10.91 -4.27 -28.14
C ARG A 80 -9.68 -5.14 -28.37
N MET A 81 -9.08 -5.64 -27.30
CA MET A 81 -7.77 -6.30 -27.32
C MET A 81 -7.71 -7.59 -26.49
N ASP A 82 -8.84 -8.07 -25.95
CA ASP A 82 -8.94 -9.33 -25.18
C ASP A 82 -7.96 -9.41 -23.99
N ILE A 83 -7.70 -8.27 -23.35
CA ILE A 83 -6.84 -8.18 -22.17
C ILE A 83 -7.63 -8.41 -20.89
N SER A 84 -7.21 -9.38 -20.09
CA SER A 84 -7.80 -9.60 -18.76
C SER A 84 -7.36 -8.52 -17.75
N PRO A 85 -8.20 -8.18 -16.75
CA PRO A 85 -7.81 -7.24 -15.69
C PRO A 85 -6.50 -7.63 -14.99
N LEU A 86 -6.30 -8.93 -14.77
CA LEU A 86 -5.12 -9.47 -14.11
C LEU A 86 -3.84 -9.31 -14.95
N GLN A 87 -3.95 -9.46 -16.27
CA GLN A 87 -2.84 -9.22 -17.19
C GLN A 87 -2.51 -7.73 -17.24
N PHE A 88 -3.52 -6.86 -17.27
CA PHE A 88 -3.32 -5.43 -17.21
C PHE A 88 -2.57 -5.00 -15.94
N GLU A 89 -2.99 -5.48 -14.77
CA GLU A 89 -2.29 -5.24 -13.51
C GLU A 89 -0.82 -5.67 -13.57
N GLU A 90 -0.56 -6.83 -14.16
CA GLU A 90 0.80 -7.35 -14.32
C GLU A 90 1.67 -6.48 -15.22
N MET A 91 1.10 -6.00 -16.32
CA MET A 91 1.82 -5.12 -17.23
C MET A 91 2.17 -3.81 -16.54
N ILE A 92 1.24 -3.20 -15.81
CA ILE A 92 1.50 -1.98 -15.03
C ILE A 92 2.54 -2.23 -13.92
N ASP A 93 2.42 -3.34 -13.18
CA ASP A 93 3.36 -3.72 -12.12
C ASP A 93 4.79 -3.87 -12.65
N ARG A 94 4.96 -4.49 -13.83
CA ARG A 94 6.27 -4.60 -14.50
C ARG A 94 6.82 -3.24 -14.95
N LEU A 95 5.97 -2.35 -15.45
CA LEU A 95 6.38 -0.98 -15.84
C LEU A 95 6.80 -0.14 -14.63
N GLU A 96 6.05 -0.22 -13.52
CA GLU A 96 6.39 0.46 -12.27
C GLU A 96 7.68 -0.09 -11.66
N LYS A 97 7.86 -1.43 -11.60
CA LYS A 97 9.10 -2.04 -11.09
C LYS A 97 10.32 -1.75 -11.98
N GLY A 98 10.11 -1.60 -13.29
CA GLY A 98 11.13 -1.12 -14.22
C GLY A 98 11.44 0.37 -14.08
N SER A 99 10.51 1.15 -13.51
CA SER A 99 10.65 2.60 -13.33
C SER A 99 11.23 2.93 -11.96
N GLY A 100 12.49 3.34 -11.94
CA GLY A 100 13.11 3.90 -10.72
C GLY A 100 12.76 5.37 -10.54
N GLN A 101 13.81 6.21 -10.54
CA GLN A 101 13.73 7.69 -10.61
C GLN A 101 12.76 8.19 -11.70
N GLN A 102 12.98 7.66 -12.88
CA GLN A 102 12.43 8.11 -14.14
C GLN A 102 11.51 7.06 -14.75
N PRO A 103 10.49 7.46 -15.53
CA PRO A 103 9.60 6.50 -16.15
C PRO A 103 10.37 5.77 -17.25
N VAL A 104 10.13 4.47 -17.39
CA VAL A 104 10.62 3.71 -18.54
C VAL A 104 10.10 4.31 -19.85
N SER A 105 10.92 4.25 -20.89
CA SER A 105 10.56 4.59 -22.26
C SER A 105 9.73 3.48 -22.90
N LEU A 106 9.07 3.79 -24.03
CA LEU A 106 8.32 2.79 -24.79
C LEU A 106 9.21 1.63 -25.28
N GLN A 107 10.48 1.90 -25.60
CA GLN A 107 11.43 0.87 -26.02
C GLN A 107 11.76 -0.10 -24.88
N GLU A 108 11.96 0.42 -23.67
CA GLU A 108 12.18 -0.39 -22.46
C GLU A 108 10.90 -1.17 -22.09
N ALA A 109 9.73 -0.55 -22.20
CA ALA A 109 8.44 -1.20 -21.99
C ALA A 109 8.26 -2.44 -22.89
N LYS A 110 8.66 -2.35 -24.17
CA LYS A 110 8.65 -3.49 -25.10
C LYS A 110 9.51 -4.67 -24.61
N LEU A 111 10.69 -4.37 -24.09
CA LEU A 111 11.61 -5.38 -23.55
C LEU A 111 11.08 -6.02 -22.26
N LEU A 112 10.34 -5.26 -21.43
CA LEU A 112 9.79 -5.71 -20.15
C LEU A 112 8.54 -6.57 -20.31
N LEU A 113 7.63 -6.20 -21.21
CA LEU A 113 6.30 -6.79 -21.28
C LEU A 113 6.25 -8.05 -22.15
N LYS A 114 7.03 -8.11 -23.24
CA LYS A 114 7.07 -9.26 -24.17
C LYS A 114 5.70 -9.68 -24.71
N GLU A 115 4.81 -8.70 -24.90
CA GLU A 115 3.47 -8.83 -25.47
C GLU A 115 3.41 -8.22 -26.88
N ASP A 116 2.23 -8.23 -27.50
CA ASP A 116 2.00 -7.57 -28.79
C ASP A 116 2.28 -6.05 -28.74
N ASP A 117 2.87 -5.53 -29.82
CA ASP A 117 3.30 -4.14 -29.93
C ASP A 117 2.15 -3.13 -29.83
N GLU A 118 0.94 -3.52 -30.27
CA GLU A 118 -0.27 -2.71 -30.17
C GLU A 118 -0.77 -2.64 -28.72
N LEU A 119 -0.83 -3.79 -28.06
CA LEU A 119 -1.24 -3.88 -26.66
C LEU A 119 -0.27 -3.12 -25.74
N ILE A 120 1.03 -3.31 -25.93
CA ILE A 120 2.07 -2.61 -25.15
C ILE A 120 1.92 -1.10 -25.27
N ARG A 121 1.72 -0.59 -26.48
CA ARG A 121 1.57 0.85 -26.71
C ARG A 121 0.37 1.41 -25.97
N GLU A 122 -0.76 0.72 -26.06
CA GLU A 122 -2.01 1.15 -25.46
C GLU A 122 -1.93 1.14 -23.92
N VAL A 123 -1.36 0.09 -23.33
CA VAL A 123 -1.12 0.03 -21.87
C VAL A 123 -0.10 1.08 -21.44
N TYR A 124 0.98 1.26 -22.18
CA TYR A 124 2.02 2.24 -21.90
C TYR A 124 1.50 3.68 -21.92
N GLU A 125 0.71 4.06 -22.93
CA GLU A 125 0.13 5.41 -23.04
C GLU A 125 -0.78 5.74 -21.86
N TYR A 126 -1.58 4.76 -21.43
CA TYR A 126 -2.38 4.90 -20.22
C TYR A 126 -1.49 5.05 -18.97
N TRP A 127 -0.50 4.16 -18.82
CA TRP A 127 0.41 4.15 -17.67
C TRP A 127 1.17 5.48 -17.53
N ILE A 128 1.81 5.95 -18.61
CA ILE A 128 2.61 7.16 -18.58
C ILE A 128 1.76 8.40 -18.33
N LYS A 129 0.51 8.43 -18.83
CA LYS A 129 -0.46 9.50 -18.53
C LYS A 129 -0.81 9.51 -17.05
N LYS A 130 -1.10 8.34 -16.47
CA LYS A 130 -1.38 8.23 -15.02
C LYS A 130 -0.17 8.65 -14.19
N ARG A 131 1.02 8.24 -14.60
CA ARG A 131 2.30 8.53 -13.92
C ARG A 131 2.68 10.02 -13.98
N LYS A 132 2.36 10.71 -15.08
CA LYS A 132 2.52 12.18 -15.21
C LYS A 132 1.57 12.97 -14.32
N ASN A 133 0.37 12.44 -14.07
CA ASN A 133 -0.61 13.05 -13.18
C ASN A 133 -0.36 12.74 -11.71
N CYS A 134 0.48 11.75 -11.41
CA CYS A 134 0.87 11.43 -10.05
C CYS A 134 1.79 12.52 -9.48
N ARG A 135 1.50 12.97 -8.26
CA ARG A 135 2.36 13.93 -7.53
C ARG A 135 3.63 13.29 -6.97
N GLY A 136 3.65 11.95 -6.87
CA GLY A 136 4.76 11.17 -6.35
C GLY A 136 5.66 10.58 -7.44
N PRO A 137 6.78 9.95 -7.04
CA PRO A 137 7.72 9.32 -7.97
C PRO A 137 7.19 8.02 -8.61
N SER A 138 6.15 7.40 -8.04
CA SER A 138 5.55 6.14 -8.46
C SER A 138 4.03 6.19 -8.33
N LEU A 139 3.33 5.34 -9.07
CA LEU A 139 1.89 5.13 -8.91
C LEU A 139 1.53 4.39 -7.63
N ILE A 140 2.45 3.55 -7.12
CA ILE A 140 2.23 2.75 -5.92
C ILE A 140 2.64 3.60 -4.70
N PRO A 141 1.70 3.90 -3.78
CA PRO A 141 2.03 4.63 -2.56
C PRO A 141 3.07 3.86 -1.74
N SER A 142 4.13 4.56 -1.32
CA SER A 142 5.18 3.99 -0.48
C SER A 142 5.28 4.71 0.85
N VAL A 143 5.69 3.98 1.89
CA VAL A 143 5.96 4.57 3.19
C VAL A 143 7.19 5.46 3.10
N LYS A 144 7.07 6.70 3.57
CA LYS A 144 8.19 7.63 3.60
C LYS A 144 9.24 7.18 4.62
N GLN A 145 10.42 6.83 4.14
CA GLN A 145 11.55 6.42 4.97
C GLN A 145 12.51 7.59 5.22
N GLU A 146 13.30 7.50 6.29
CA GLU A 146 14.37 8.46 6.59
C GLU A 146 15.45 8.40 5.49
N LYS A 147 15.91 9.56 5.04
CA LYS A 147 17.04 9.64 4.10
C LYS A 147 18.31 9.14 4.80
N ARG A 148 19.16 8.41 4.08
CA ARG A 148 20.46 7.93 4.59
C ARG A 148 21.55 9.02 4.59
N ASP A 149 21.17 10.28 4.58
CA ASP A 149 22.06 11.43 4.59
C ASP A 149 22.38 11.93 6.02
N GLY A 150 21.85 11.26 7.04
CA GLY A 150 22.08 11.61 8.44
C GLY A 150 21.23 12.80 8.94
N SER A 151 20.35 13.34 8.10
CA SER A 151 19.44 14.40 8.50
C SER A 151 18.28 13.84 9.36
N SER A 152 18.06 14.44 10.53
CA SER A 152 16.85 14.17 11.30
C SER A 152 15.74 15.10 10.82
N THR A 153 14.61 14.51 10.45
CA THR A 153 13.41 15.24 10.05
C THR A 153 12.33 15.16 11.13
N ASN A 154 11.61 16.26 11.37
CA ASN A 154 10.43 16.31 12.25
C ASN A 154 9.13 15.99 11.49
N ASP A 155 9.25 15.46 10.27
CA ASP A 155 8.11 15.06 9.45
C ASP A 155 7.37 13.87 10.08
N PRO A 156 6.07 14.02 10.43
CA PRO A 156 5.29 12.96 11.07
C PRO A 156 5.00 11.77 10.16
N TYR A 157 5.17 11.90 8.84
CA TYR A 157 4.98 10.79 7.90
C TYR A 157 6.22 9.90 7.74
N VAL A 158 7.35 10.25 8.37
CA VAL A 158 8.58 9.44 8.30
C VAL A 158 8.53 8.31 9.33
N ALA A 159 8.40 7.08 8.83
CA ALA A 159 8.29 5.87 9.63
C ALA A 159 9.48 4.91 9.43
N PHE A 160 9.56 3.88 10.28
CA PHE A 160 10.54 2.78 10.20
C PHE A 160 12.01 3.22 10.17
N ARG A 161 12.38 4.22 10.97
CA ARG A 161 13.78 4.71 11.07
C ARG A 161 14.71 3.58 11.51
N ARG A 162 15.83 3.43 10.81
CA ARG A 162 16.87 2.45 11.15
C ARG A 162 18.01 3.18 11.84
N ARG A 163 18.02 3.15 13.17
CA ARG A 163 19.19 3.55 13.95
C ARG A 163 20.08 2.31 14.04
N THR A 164 21.21 2.31 13.34
CA THR A 164 22.21 1.29 13.62
C THR A 164 22.72 1.55 15.03
N GLU A 165 22.40 0.66 15.96
CA GLU A 165 23.19 0.52 17.19
C GLU A 165 24.65 0.39 16.74
N LYS A 166 25.53 1.22 17.28
CA LYS A 166 26.92 1.31 16.81
C LYS A 166 27.49 -0.10 16.72
N MET A 167 27.84 -0.55 15.52
CA MET A 167 28.56 -1.81 15.37
C MET A 167 29.85 -1.69 16.14
N GLN A 168 29.94 -2.42 17.26
CA GLN A 168 31.16 -2.49 18.05
C GLN A 168 32.21 -3.19 17.19
N THR A 169 33.22 -2.46 16.73
CA THR A 169 34.38 -3.09 16.12
C THR A 169 35.18 -3.79 17.22
N ARG A 170 35.71 -4.99 16.92
CA ARG A 170 36.66 -5.66 17.84
C ARG A 170 37.87 -4.75 18.05
N LYS A 171 38.37 -4.69 19.28
CA LYS A 171 39.67 -4.09 19.60
C LYS A 171 40.78 -4.95 19.03
#